data_AF-A0A351F7G9-F1
#
_entry.id   AF-A0A351F7G9-F1
#
_cell.length_a   1.000
_cell.length_b   1.000
_cell.length_c   1.000
_cell.angle_alpha   90.00
_cell.angle_beta   90.00
_cell.angle_gamma   90.00
#
_symmetry.space_group_name_H-M   'P 1'
#
loop_
_entity.id
_entity.type
_entity.pdbx_description
1 polymer ?
#
loop_
_entity_poly.entity_id
_entity_poly.type
_entity_poly.pdbx_seq_one_letter_code
_entity_poly.pdbx_strand_id
1 'polypeptide(L)'
;KLSPALAAMFGLAFSVMLLTGWEFYEFTMDRLYGLNLQRSGFNTEAGLIDTMTDLIIGAAGALTGMFITAFSKAGYFKKKDKKK
;
A
#
# COMPACT_ATOMS: atom_id res chain seq x y z
N LYS A 1 -9.32 -13.98 19.49
CA LYS A 1 -9.31 -13.97 18.01
C LYS A 1 -9.57 -12.52 17.58
N LEU A 2 -8.73 -11.93 16.72
CA LEU A 2 -8.94 -10.56 16.21
C LEU A 2 -10.20 -10.51 15.33
N SER A 3 -10.96 -9.41 15.41
CA SER A 3 -12.11 -9.22 14.52
C SER A 3 -11.61 -9.12 13.06
N PRO A 4 -12.35 -9.69 12.08
CA PRO A 4 -11.96 -9.59 10.67
C PRO A 4 -11.79 -8.15 10.19
N ALA A 5 -12.65 -7.25 10.67
CA ALA A 5 -12.57 -5.82 10.35
C ALA A 5 -11.28 -5.18 10.89
N LEU A 6 -10.92 -5.46 12.15
CA LEU A 6 -9.68 -4.93 12.75
C LEU A 6 -8.44 -5.45 12.02
N ALA A 7 -8.42 -6.74 11.64
CA ALA A 7 -7.32 -7.30 10.86
C ALA A 7 -7.20 -6.65 9.46
N ALA A 8 -8.32 -6.37 8.81
CA ALA A 8 -8.34 -5.74 7.49
C ALA A 8 -7.89 -4.27 7.56
N MET A 9 -8.37 -3.50 8.54
CA MET A 9 -7.96 -2.11 8.76
C MET A 9 -6.48 -2.00 9.14
N PHE A 10 -5.99 -2.91 9.98
CA PHE A 10 -4.57 -2.97 10.31
C PHE A 10 -3.72 -3.23 9.06
N GLY A 11 -4.13 -4.19 8.21
CA GLY A 11 -3.45 -4.47 6.95
C GLY A 11 -3.39 -3.26 6.02
N LEU A 12 -4.49 -2.51 5.91
CA LEU A 12 -4.54 -1.26 5.15
C LEU A 12 -3.54 -0.23 5.69
N ALA A 13 -3.62 0.09 6.99
CA ALA A 13 -2.75 1.08 7.62
C ALA A 13 -1.28 0.70 7.53
N PHE A 14 -0.96 -0.57 7.77
CA PHE A 14 0.40 -1.09 7.66
C PHE A 14 0.93 -1.00 6.24
N SER A 15 0.10 -1.32 5.24
CA SER A 15 0.50 -1.21 3.83
C SER A 15 0.79 0.24 3.45
N VAL A 16 -0.05 1.19 3.85
CA VAL A 16 0.18 2.63 3.56
C VAL A 16 1.44 3.14 4.25
N MET A 17 1.71 2.71 5.48
CA MET A 17 2.95 3.04 6.20
C MET A 17 4.19 2.57 5.44
N LEU A 18 4.17 1.39 4.82
CA LEU A 18 5.29 0.90 4.00
C LEU A 18 5.51 1.76 2.75
N LEU A 19 4.43 2.24 2.11
CA LEU A 19 4.53 3.17 0.97
C LEU A 19 5.18 4.49 1.40
N THR A 20 4.74 5.06 2.53
CA THR A 20 5.41 6.25 3.08
C THR A 20 6.88 5.98 3.45
N GLY A 21 7.17 4.78 3.94
CA GLY A 21 8.54 4.35 4.22
C GLY A 21 9.43 4.30 2.98
N TRP A 22 8.87 3.92 1.82
CA TRP A 22 9.56 3.98 0.53
C TRP A 22 9.98 5.41 0.17
N GLU A 23 9.05 6.36 0.29
CA GLU A 23 9.35 7.79 0.03
C GLU A 23 10.43 8.35 0.95
N PHE A 24 10.45 7.94 2.22
CA PHE A 24 11.51 8.33 3.15
C PHE A 24 12.86 7.74 2.75
N TYR A 25 12.88 6.50 2.27
CA TYR A 25 14.10 5.88 1.76
C TYR A 25 14.63 6.66 0.54
N GLU A 26 13.79 6.95 -0.45
CA GLU A 26 14.19 7.70 -1.64
C GLU A 26 14.73 9.07 -1.30
N PHE A 27 13.98 9.84 -0.50
CA PHE A 27 14.40 11.16 -0.06
C PHE A 27 15.74 11.13 0.70
N THR A 28 15.91 10.14 1.58
CA THR A 28 17.13 9.97 2.36
C THR A 28 18.31 9.65 1.45
N MET A 29 18.12 8.76 0.47
CA MET A 29 19.18 8.37 -0.44
C MET A 29 19.60 9.52 -1.37
N ASP A 30 18.63 10.30 -1.84
CA ASP A 30 18.88 11.47 -2.67
C ASP A 30 19.64 12.54 -1.88
N ARG A 31 19.26 12.77 -0.61
CA ARG A 31 19.89 13.80 0.22
C ARG A 31 21.27 13.42 0.76
N LEU A 32 21.46 12.17 1.18
CA LEU A 32 22.69 11.73 1.84
C LEU A 32 23.72 11.16 0.87
N TYR A 33 23.29 10.55 -0.23
CA TYR A 33 24.16 9.84 -1.17
C TYR A 33 24.17 10.45 -2.57
N GLY A 34 23.38 11.50 -2.83
CA GLY A 34 23.35 12.18 -4.12
C GLY A 34 22.77 11.34 -5.25
N LEU A 35 21.92 10.35 -4.92
CA LEU A 35 21.14 9.62 -5.90
C LEU A 35 19.99 10.50 -6.44
N ASN A 36 19.23 9.96 -7.41
CA ASN A 36 18.02 10.59 -7.91
C ASN A 36 16.90 9.55 -8.03
N LEU A 37 16.59 8.92 -6.90
CA LEU A 37 15.53 7.92 -6.78
C LEU A 37 14.16 8.57 -6.87
N GLN A 38 13.96 9.72 -6.24
CA GLN A 38 12.68 10.45 -6.28
C GLN A 38 12.45 11.18 -7.61
N ARG A 39 13.37 11.02 -8.58
CA ARG A 39 13.30 11.60 -9.93
C ARG A 39 13.08 13.11 -9.95
N SER A 40 13.63 13.81 -8.97
CA SER A 40 13.56 15.27 -8.86
C SER A 40 14.42 15.95 -9.93
N GLY A 41 14.03 17.16 -10.35
CA GLY A 41 14.75 17.94 -11.36
C GLY A 41 14.39 19.42 -11.33
N PHE A 42 15.20 20.24 -12.00
CA PHE A 42 14.95 21.68 -12.07
C PHE A 42 13.72 22.01 -12.92
N ASN A 43 12.84 22.88 -12.42
CA ASN A 43 11.59 23.29 -13.07
C ASN A 43 10.69 22.11 -13.51
N THR A 44 10.70 21.01 -12.77
CA THR A 44 9.80 19.87 -13.02
C THR A 44 9.11 19.42 -11.74
N GLU A 45 7.88 18.96 -11.89
CA GLU A 45 7.09 18.33 -10.84
C GLU A 45 7.25 16.80 -10.84
N ALA A 46 8.21 16.26 -11.61
CA ALA A 46 8.35 14.82 -11.80
C ALA A 46 8.45 14.04 -10.49
N GLY A 47 9.23 14.53 -9.51
CA GLY A 47 9.35 13.83 -8.23
C GLY A 47 8.11 13.93 -7.34
N LEU A 48 7.33 15.02 -7.44
CA LEU A 48 6.02 15.07 -6.78
C LEU A 48 5.06 14.05 -7.42
N ILE A 49 5.06 13.97 -8.75
CA ILE A 49 4.21 13.02 -9.47
C ILE A 49 4.62 11.57 -9.15
N ASP A 50 5.91 11.27 -9.04
CA ASP A 50 6.45 9.96 -8.68
C ASP A 50 5.93 9.53 -7.30
N THR A 51 6.19 10.33 -6.26
CA THR A 51 5.70 10.13 -4.89
C THR A 51 4.18 9.96 -4.83
N MET A 52 3.43 10.84 -5.50
CA MET A 52 1.97 10.77 -5.45
C MET A 52 1.44 9.54 -6.19
N THR A 53 2.10 9.12 -7.27
CA THR A 53 1.74 7.91 -8.01
C THR A 53 1.93 6.67 -7.14
N ASP A 54 3.06 6.56 -6.45
CA ASP A 54 3.36 5.42 -5.57
C ASP A 54 2.38 5.33 -4.39
N LEU A 55 2.08 6.47 -3.74
CA LEU A 55 1.11 6.52 -2.66
C LEU A 55 -0.32 6.20 -3.13
N ILE A 56 -0.76 6.76 -4.27
CA ILE A 56 -2.13 6.55 -4.79
C ILE A 56 -2.31 5.10 -5.25
N ILE A 57 -1.41 4.59 -6.09
CA ILE A 57 -1.51 3.22 -6.64
C ILE A 57 -1.38 2.21 -5.50
N GLY A 58 -0.42 2.41 -4.60
CA GLY A 58 -0.22 1.53 -3.46
C GLY A 58 -1.42 1.55 -2.49
N ALA A 59 -1.98 2.73 -2.19
CA ALA A 59 -3.15 2.83 -1.32
C ALA A 59 -4.39 2.17 -1.95
N ALA A 60 -4.60 2.32 -3.27
CA ALA A 60 -5.67 1.63 -3.99
C ALA A 60 -5.52 0.09 -3.94
N GLY A 61 -4.28 -0.40 -4.10
CA GLY A 61 -3.95 -1.81 -3.93
C GLY A 61 -4.23 -2.31 -2.50
N ALA A 62 -3.80 -1.54 -1.49
CA ALA A 62 -4.04 -1.85 -0.08
C ALA A 62 -5.54 -1.88 0.27
N LEU A 63 -6.32 -0.94 -0.27
CA LEU A 63 -7.77 -0.89 -0.10
C LEU A 63 -8.45 -2.11 -0.73
N THR A 64 -8.00 -2.51 -1.92
CA THR A 64 -8.46 -3.74 -2.58
C THR A 64 -8.17 -4.98 -1.73
N GLY A 65 -6.95 -5.08 -1.18
CA GLY A 65 -6.55 -6.16 -0.27
C GLY A 65 -7.36 -6.19 1.03
N MET A 66 -7.70 -5.03 1.58
CA MET A 66 -8.58 -4.90 2.75
C MET A 66 -9.97 -5.52 2.46
N PHE A 67 -10.59 -5.15 1.34
CA PHE A 67 -11.90 -5.70 0.95
C PHE A 67 -11.86 -7.21 0.72
N ILE A 68 -10.84 -7.70 0.00
CA ILE A 68 -10.64 -9.15 -0.21
C ILE A 68 -10.55 -9.87 1.14
N THR A 69 -9.70 -9.38 2.05
CA THR A 69 -9.51 -9.97 3.38
C THR A 69 -10.81 -9.97 4.20
N ALA A 70 -11.57 -8.88 4.16
CA ALA A 70 -12.86 -8.77 4.84
C ALA A 70 -13.88 -9.78 4.29
N PHE A 71 -14.06 -9.87 2.97
CA PHE A 71 -15.02 -10.78 2.35
C PHE A 71 -14.63 -12.26 2.48
N SER A 72 -13.35 -12.59 2.36
CA SER A 72 -12.85 -13.96 2.59
C SER A 72 -13.12 -14.43 4.01
N LYS A 73 -12.93 -13.58 5.02
CA LYS A 73 -13.20 -13.93 6.42
C LYS A 73 -14.68 -13.88 6.79
N ALA A 74 -15.49 -13.07 6.11
CA ALA A 74 -16.94 -13.05 6.25
C ALA A 74 -17.64 -14.29 5.66
N GLY A 75 -16.90 -15.15 4.93
CA GLY A 75 -17.41 -16.43 4.43
C GLY A 75 -18.03 -16.36 3.03
N TYR A 76 -17.93 -15.24 2.32
CA TYR A 76 -18.41 -15.11 0.93
C TYR A 76 -17.74 -16.09 -0.04
N PHE A 77 -16.49 -16.49 0.26
CA PHE A 77 -15.72 -17.42 -0.58
C PHE A 77 -15.74 -18.87 -0.05
N LYS A 78 -16.59 -19.23 0.92
CA LYS A 78 -16.72 -20.63 1.35
C LYS A 78 -17.27 -21.47 0.20
N LYS A 79 -16.43 -22.33 -0.36
CA LYS A 79 -16.84 -23.42 -1.26
C LYS A 79 -17.94 -24.21 -0.55
N LYS A 80 -19.09 -24.41 -1.19
CA LYS A 80 -20.07 -25.43 -0.79
C LYS A 80 -19.32 -26.76 -0.82
N ASP A 81 -18.99 -27.32 0.34
CA ASP A 81 -18.65 -28.73 0.42
C ASP A 81 -19.82 -29.50 -0.18
N LYS A 82 -19.57 -30.15 -1.32
CA LYS A 82 -20.50 -31.13 -1.88
C LYS A 82 -20.61 -32.25 -0.85
N LYS A 83 -21.64 -32.20 -0.01
CA LYS A 83 -22.08 -33.39 0.74
C LYS A 83 -22.45 -34.45 -0.30
N LYS A 84 -21.64 -35.51 -0.35
CA LYS A 84 -22.01 -36.80 -0.94
C LYS A 84 -23.14 -37.41 -0.14
#